data_AF-A0A679KE85-F1
#
_entry.id   AF-A0A679KE85-F1
#
_cell.length_a   1.000
_cell.length_b   1.000
_cell.length_c   1.000
_cell.angle_alpha   90.00
_cell.angle_beta   90.00
_cell.angle_gamma   90.00
#
_symmetry.space_group_name_H-M   'P 1'
#
loop_
_entity.id
_entity.type
_entity.pdbx_description
1 polymer ?
#
loop_
_entity_poly.entity_id
_entity_poly.type
_entity_poly.pdbx_seq_one_letter_code
_entity_poly.pdbx_strand_id
1 'polypeptide(L)'
;MKNRRDFLLESIAAGIAAIHLPRLLTSAKAESSVRAPAMPAANPWLADSVYPTSHFNPGATDSVLFAGPVNGRQLTKDDVKFVPTVITSNPAIKKVGNETIAFASGAVGVRKLRLTGKLMEAGNFVAYPGFEADAAKATDETIQAVLDKLDKAERARNEGEIVNALSSMESMGLNLQTGINGVYNLFDKDGYHYCVFGGTKVLKCFDDNDPKAPLRIVASKNLVEDLPPDVAKSVSRIIGLAMTYDGYLAAAAPGAALIIDRNLNVKSFVGFGDEAVDNSICIDEKGGVYVVTSKRMLRLAWTGEKLSTSESDGAWESSYESMDPAKAMAMGAISRGSGTTPTLMGFGDDPDKLIVIADAAETGTNLVAFWREKIPDDFKQRPGTLSRRIADQIKIDISKLTIEPSPSVLGYGVAVINGSYPEPFPKPGPPNQFTAGITRKAPLGVQKFTWNPEAKKFEKAWINMEVDNSDIMVPVVSAATNMIYCASKVDGNYAYVGLDWTTGAKKQTWLFPDDSRKWNALGGITTILEDGDLLIGGAFAIKRVIDTP
;
A
#
# COMPACT_ATOMS: atom_id res chain seq x y z
N MET A 1 -36.49 72.97 10.69
CA MET A 1 -37.77 72.82 9.94
C MET A 1 -37.53 73.22 8.49
N LYS A 2 -37.98 72.42 7.50
CA LYS A 2 -38.12 72.76 6.04
C LYS A 2 -36.79 73.10 5.27
N ASN A 3 -36.56 72.78 3.98
CA ASN A 3 -37.15 71.80 3.04
C ASN A 3 -36.24 71.60 1.78
N ARG A 4 -36.19 70.36 1.23
CA ARG A 4 -36.09 69.92 -0.20
C ARG A 4 -35.18 70.57 -1.30
N ARG A 5 -34.45 69.69 -2.02
CA ARG A 5 -34.31 69.54 -3.52
C ARG A 5 -33.53 70.60 -4.34
N ASP A 6 -33.01 70.41 -5.57
CA ASP A 6 -32.62 69.29 -6.49
C ASP A 6 -31.75 69.97 -7.62
N PHE A 7 -30.60 69.47 -8.11
CA PHE A 7 -30.33 68.47 -9.19
C PHE A 7 -30.25 69.00 -10.68
N LEU A 8 -29.08 68.83 -11.34
CA LEU A 8 -28.79 68.77 -12.83
C LEU A 8 -29.05 70.01 -13.74
N LEU A 9 -28.57 70.18 -15.00
CA LEU A 9 -28.04 69.32 -16.10
C LEU A 9 -26.97 70.05 -17.01
N GLU A 10 -25.99 69.30 -17.56
CA GLU A 10 -25.52 69.16 -18.99
C GLU A 10 -25.40 70.35 -20.01
N SER A 11 -24.60 70.33 -21.10
CA SER A 11 -23.87 69.26 -21.85
C SER A 11 -22.78 69.77 -22.85
N ILE A 12 -21.80 68.91 -23.22
CA ILE A 12 -21.17 68.67 -24.59
C ILE A 12 -20.45 69.86 -25.31
N ALA A 13 -19.35 69.76 -26.09
CA ALA A 13 -18.24 68.81 -26.42
C ALA A 13 -17.30 69.49 -27.48
N ALA A 14 -16.14 69.02 -27.97
CA ALA A 14 -15.01 68.18 -27.50
C ALA A 14 -13.85 68.19 -28.56
N GLY A 15 -12.61 67.78 -28.21
CA GLY A 15 -11.47 67.53 -29.14
C GLY A 15 -10.20 68.36 -28.84
N ILE A 16 -8.95 67.86 -28.90
CA ILE A 16 -8.40 66.59 -29.46
C ILE A 16 -7.26 65.99 -28.57
N ALA A 17 -7.32 64.67 -28.41
CA ALA A 17 -6.29 63.64 -28.11
C ALA A 17 -5.01 63.93 -27.29
N ALA A 18 -4.85 63.13 -26.22
CA ALA A 18 -3.57 62.56 -25.78
C ALA A 18 -3.74 61.05 -25.55
N ILE A 19 -2.69 60.26 -25.81
CA ILE A 19 -2.75 58.78 -25.78
C ILE A 19 -2.65 58.25 -24.34
N HIS A 20 -3.59 57.40 -23.92
CA HIS A 20 -3.54 56.71 -22.64
C HIS A 20 -3.04 55.25 -22.77
N LEU A 21 -2.02 54.90 -21.99
CA LEU A 21 -1.67 53.52 -21.68
C LEU A 21 -2.71 52.95 -20.68
N PRO A 22 -3.22 51.71 -20.86
CA PRO A 22 -4.04 51.07 -19.85
C PRO A 22 -3.20 50.73 -18.62
N ARG A 23 -3.62 51.16 -17.43
CA ARG A 23 -3.12 50.59 -16.17
C ARG A 23 -3.62 49.15 -16.07
N LEU A 24 -2.74 48.18 -16.30
CA LEU A 24 -2.96 46.79 -15.92
C LEU A 24 -3.08 46.73 -14.39
N LEU A 25 -4.31 46.59 -13.91
CA LEU A 25 -4.59 46.12 -12.56
C LEU A 25 -4.08 44.68 -12.48
N THR A 26 -2.90 44.50 -11.89
CA THR A 26 -2.40 43.17 -11.51
C THR A 26 -3.32 42.61 -10.45
N SER A 27 -4.28 41.78 -10.86
CA SER A 27 -4.94 40.87 -9.94
C SER A 27 -3.87 39.94 -9.37
N ALA A 28 -3.52 40.16 -8.11
CA ALA A 28 -2.83 39.14 -7.35
C ALA A 28 -3.76 37.92 -7.36
N LYS A 29 -3.38 36.89 -8.13
CA LYS A 29 -3.98 35.58 -7.96
C LYS A 29 -3.75 35.22 -6.50
N ALA A 30 -4.84 35.09 -5.75
CA ALA A 30 -4.76 34.34 -4.52
C ALA A 30 -4.30 32.95 -4.93
N GLU A 31 -3.05 32.61 -4.60
CA GLU A 31 -2.64 31.21 -4.56
C GLU A 31 -3.58 30.57 -3.54
N SER A 32 -4.55 29.81 -4.02
CA SER A 32 -5.32 28.94 -3.18
C SER A 32 -4.34 27.93 -2.62
N SER A 33 -3.87 28.18 -1.40
CA SER A 33 -3.15 27.18 -0.62
C SER A 33 -4.12 26.01 -0.46
N VAL A 34 -3.99 25.01 -1.33
CA VAL A 34 -4.82 23.81 -1.28
C VAL A 34 -4.50 23.18 0.06
N ARG A 35 -5.42 23.33 1.01
CA ARG A 35 -5.27 22.78 2.36
C ARG A 35 -5.03 21.30 2.18
N ALA A 36 -3.90 20.81 2.70
CA ALA A 36 -3.57 19.39 2.62
C ALA A 36 -4.75 18.57 3.15
N PRO A 37 -5.20 17.52 2.43
CA PRO A 37 -6.37 16.75 2.85
C PRO A 37 -6.24 16.19 4.26
N ALA A 38 -7.38 16.00 4.92
CA ALA A 38 -7.39 15.33 6.22
C ALA A 38 -6.87 13.88 6.06
N MET A 39 -6.06 13.46 7.03
CA MET A 39 -5.49 12.12 7.13
C MET A 39 -6.18 11.34 8.26
N PRO A 40 -6.04 9.99 8.31
CA PRO A 40 -6.39 9.22 9.49
C PRO A 40 -5.78 9.81 10.77
N ALA A 41 -6.44 9.58 11.91
CA ALA A 41 -5.84 9.90 13.20
C ALA A 41 -4.52 9.12 13.38
N ALA A 42 -3.54 9.72 14.04
CA ALA A 42 -2.35 9.00 14.47
C ALA A 42 -2.75 7.97 15.54
N ASN A 43 -2.35 6.70 15.38
CA ASN A 43 -2.56 5.70 16.42
C ASN A 43 -1.47 5.87 17.51
N PRO A 44 -1.85 6.18 18.77
CA PRO A 44 -0.88 6.44 19.85
C PRO A 44 -0.12 5.19 20.33
N TRP A 45 -0.42 4.01 19.78
CA TRP A 45 0.26 2.74 20.07
C TRP A 45 1.16 2.23 18.94
N LEU A 46 1.23 2.92 17.81
CA LEU A 46 2.31 2.73 16.83
C LEU A 46 3.53 3.56 17.23
N ALA A 47 4.71 3.20 16.73
CA ALA A 47 5.90 4.04 16.88
C ALA A 47 5.73 5.41 16.20
N ASP A 48 6.29 6.45 16.80
CA ASP A 48 6.40 7.77 16.16
C ASP A 48 7.36 7.67 14.97
N SER A 49 6.80 7.76 13.77
CA SER A 49 7.47 7.51 12.49
C SER A 49 6.55 7.86 11.33
N VAL A 50 7.13 8.14 10.16
CA VAL A 50 6.41 8.22 8.88
C VAL A 50 5.94 6.87 8.34
N TYR A 51 6.50 5.76 8.81
CA TYR A 51 6.17 4.43 8.30
C TYR A 51 6.28 3.32 9.36
N PRO A 52 5.50 3.39 10.46
CA PRO A 52 5.55 2.39 11.54
C PRO A 52 4.80 1.08 11.21
N THR A 53 4.16 0.96 10.05
CA THR A 53 3.36 -0.21 9.63
C THR A 53 3.29 -0.30 8.09
N SER A 54 3.06 -1.50 7.53
CA SER A 54 3.14 -1.75 6.09
C SER A 54 2.28 -0.84 5.19
N HIS A 55 1.09 -0.40 5.62
CA HIS A 55 0.28 0.56 4.84
C HIS A 55 0.32 1.99 5.40
N PHE A 56 1.48 2.43 5.88
CA PHE A 56 1.80 3.77 6.42
C PHE A 56 1.10 4.15 7.72
N ASN A 57 -0.22 4.03 7.74
CA ASN A 57 -1.10 4.52 8.78
C ASN A 57 -2.25 3.52 9.02
N PRO A 58 -3.03 3.67 10.11
CA PRO A 58 -4.13 2.75 10.43
C PRO A 58 -5.20 2.63 9.33
N GLY A 59 -5.41 3.70 8.54
CA GLY A 59 -6.40 3.73 7.46
C GLY A 59 -5.95 3.07 6.16
N ALA A 60 -4.71 2.59 6.10
CA ALA A 60 -4.08 1.99 4.92
C ALA A 60 -4.07 2.88 3.67
N THR A 61 -3.96 4.21 3.82
CA THR A 61 -4.19 5.16 2.70
C THR A 61 -3.07 5.21 1.66
N ASP A 62 -1.91 4.61 1.94
CA ASP A 62 -0.73 4.64 1.08
C ASP A 62 -0.38 6.05 0.58
N SER A 63 -0.44 7.02 1.50
CA SER A 63 -0.22 8.43 1.23
C SER A 63 0.37 9.18 2.43
N VAL A 64 1.10 10.25 2.11
CA VAL A 64 1.87 11.05 3.08
C VAL A 64 1.70 12.55 2.83
N LEU A 65 1.86 13.35 3.89
CA LEU A 65 1.74 14.80 3.83
C LEU A 65 3.06 15.52 3.48
N PHE A 66 4.20 14.86 3.62
CA PHE A 66 5.53 15.41 3.33
C PHE A 66 5.95 15.11 1.87
N ALA A 67 7.03 15.75 1.44
CA ALA A 67 7.52 15.66 0.06
C ALA A 67 8.26 14.34 -0.20
N GLY A 68 7.97 13.71 -1.34
CA GLY A 68 8.86 12.72 -1.95
C GLY A 68 9.83 13.35 -2.93
N PRO A 69 10.57 12.53 -3.71
CA PRO A 69 11.57 13.05 -4.63
C PRO A 69 10.92 13.84 -5.77
N VAL A 70 11.62 14.86 -6.26
CA VAL A 70 11.13 15.71 -7.38
C VAL A 70 12.06 15.73 -8.59
N ASN A 71 13.29 15.21 -8.46
CA ASN A 71 14.33 15.31 -9.49
C ASN A 71 14.52 13.98 -10.24
N GLY A 72 13.63 13.70 -11.21
CA GLY A 72 13.72 12.53 -12.09
C GLY A 72 14.96 12.58 -12.98
N ARG A 73 15.67 11.45 -13.09
CA ARG A 73 16.94 11.31 -13.81
C ARG A 73 17.25 9.84 -14.13
N GLN A 74 18.24 9.62 -14.99
CA GLN A 74 19.00 8.37 -14.97
C GLN A 74 19.79 8.34 -13.66
N LEU A 75 19.48 7.37 -12.79
CA LEU A 75 20.21 7.17 -11.55
C LEU A 75 21.60 6.59 -11.85
N THR A 76 22.58 6.99 -11.06
CA THR A 76 23.93 6.42 -11.01
C THR A 76 24.07 5.50 -9.80
N LYS A 77 25.21 4.81 -9.67
CA LYS A 77 25.49 3.95 -8.50
C LYS A 77 25.58 4.74 -7.19
N ASP A 78 25.86 6.04 -7.24
CA ASP A 78 25.94 6.90 -6.05
C ASP A 78 24.56 7.42 -5.62
N ASP A 79 23.58 7.45 -6.54
CA ASP A 79 22.19 7.83 -6.27
C ASP A 79 21.37 6.74 -5.57
N VAL A 80 21.86 5.49 -5.53
CA VAL A 80 21.11 4.34 -4.97
C VAL A 80 21.97 3.50 -4.05
N LYS A 81 21.59 3.47 -2.77
CA LYS A 81 22.16 2.53 -1.79
C LYS A 81 21.32 1.27 -1.74
N PHE A 82 21.94 0.12 -1.45
CA PHE A 82 21.21 -1.13 -1.33
C PHE A 82 21.83 -2.06 -0.29
N VAL A 83 21.01 -2.98 0.23
CA VAL A 83 21.40 -4.07 1.13
C VAL A 83 20.80 -5.37 0.58
N PRO A 84 21.60 -6.42 0.32
CA PRO A 84 21.09 -7.71 -0.12
C PRO A 84 20.03 -8.30 0.83
N THR A 85 19.02 -8.94 0.26
CA THR A 85 17.95 -9.62 1.01
C THR A 85 17.37 -10.78 0.19
N VAL A 86 16.63 -11.66 0.84
CA VAL A 86 15.80 -12.68 0.18
C VAL A 86 14.35 -12.35 0.45
N ILE A 87 13.71 -11.74 -0.56
CA ILE A 87 12.38 -11.11 -0.55
C ILE A 87 12.10 -10.27 0.70
N THR A 88 12.00 -8.96 0.53
CA THR A 88 11.43 -8.06 1.55
C THR A 88 10.40 -7.17 0.87
N SER A 89 9.13 -7.23 1.28
CA SER A 89 8.07 -6.38 0.72
C SER A 89 8.29 -4.91 1.14
N ASN A 90 8.31 -4.65 2.45
CA ASN A 90 8.53 -3.32 3.00
C ASN A 90 9.22 -3.39 4.38
N PRO A 91 10.24 -2.56 4.66
CA PRO A 91 10.75 -2.37 6.02
C PRO A 91 9.88 -1.39 6.81
N ALA A 92 9.37 -1.75 7.99
CA ALA A 92 8.80 -0.75 8.91
C ALA A 92 9.92 0.11 9.54
N ILE A 93 9.58 1.32 9.96
CA ILE A 93 10.49 2.36 10.45
C ILE A 93 10.09 2.81 11.86
N LYS A 94 11.07 3.15 12.69
CA LYS A 94 10.90 3.90 13.94
C LYS A 94 11.98 4.97 14.12
N LYS A 95 11.69 6.00 14.92
CA LYS A 95 12.69 6.97 15.38
C LYS A 95 13.31 6.49 16.71
N VAL A 96 14.60 6.77 16.90
CA VAL A 96 15.32 6.55 18.15
C VAL A 96 16.15 7.81 18.45
N GLY A 97 15.52 8.76 19.15
CA GLY A 97 16.02 10.14 19.17
C GLY A 97 16.05 10.71 17.74
N ASN A 98 17.20 11.21 17.32
CA ASN A 98 17.38 11.75 15.96
C ASN A 98 17.64 10.64 14.90
N GLU A 99 17.88 9.40 15.31
CA GLU A 99 18.22 8.31 14.40
C GLU A 99 16.97 7.68 13.77
N THR A 100 17.05 7.33 12.49
CA THR A 100 16.00 6.62 11.77
C THR A 100 16.41 5.15 11.62
N ILE A 101 15.64 4.24 12.21
CA ILE A 101 15.91 2.80 12.21
C ILE A 101 14.79 2.08 11.45
N ALA A 102 15.14 1.14 10.59
CA ALA A 102 14.16 0.28 9.93
C ALA A 102 14.44 -1.19 10.19
N PHE A 103 13.38 -1.98 10.41
CA PHE A 103 13.47 -3.43 10.45
C PHE A 103 12.82 -3.99 9.20
N ALA A 104 13.62 -4.72 8.42
CA ALA A 104 13.23 -5.32 7.17
C ALA A 104 12.95 -6.80 7.41
N SER A 105 11.69 -7.15 7.63
CA SER A 105 11.24 -8.54 7.73
C SER A 105 11.13 -9.14 6.34
N GLY A 106 12.08 -10.01 5.99
CA GLY A 106 12.10 -10.74 4.73
C GLY A 106 11.60 -12.18 4.84
N ALA A 107 11.85 -12.99 3.81
CA ALA A 107 11.36 -14.38 3.73
C ALA A 107 11.92 -15.31 4.83
N VAL A 108 13.18 -15.10 5.24
CA VAL A 108 13.91 -16.02 6.14
C VAL A 108 14.30 -15.41 7.50
N GLY A 109 14.05 -14.13 7.70
CA GLY A 109 14.31 -13.44 8.98
C GLY A 109 14.21 -11.92 8.87
N VAL A 110 14.66 -11.22 9.91
CA VAL A 110 14.58 -9.76 10.03
C VAL A 110 15.98 -9.14 10.00
N ARG A 111 16.18 -8.15 9.14
CA ARG A 111 17.41 -7.33 9.04
C ARG A 111 17.18 -5.96 9.67
N LYS A 112 18.03 -5.54 10.62
CA LYS A 112 18.08 -4.14 11.09
C LYS A 112 18.80 -3.27 10.07
N LEU A 113 18.32 -2.04 9.85
CA LEU A 113 18.93 -1.02 8.99
C LEU A 113 19.04 0.31 9.75
N ARG A 114 20.14 1.05 9.53
CA ARG A 114 20.29 2.45 9.96
C ARG A 114 20.14 3.38 8.75
N LEU A 115 19.22 4.33 8.84
CA LEU A 115 18.74 5.19 7.74
C LEU A 115 18.82 6.70 8.05
N THR A 116 19.65 7.12 9.02
CA THR A 116 19.72 8.51 9.48
C THR A 116 20.37 9.43 8.45
N GLY A 117 19.71 10.55 8.11
CA GLY A 117 20.07 11.34 6.92
C GLY A 117 20.10 10.44 5.68
N LYS A 118 20.98 10.71 4.71
CA LYS A 118 21.12 9.88 3.49
C LYS A 118 21.83 8.53 3.71
N LEU A 119 21.89 7.99 4.94
CA LEU A 119 22.57 6.72 5.25
C LEU A 119 21.75 5.49 4.81
N MET A 120 22.43 4.40 4.50
CA MET A 120 21.82 3.07 4.50
C MET A 120 22.89 2.06 4.89
N GLU A 121 22.89 1.64 6.16
CA GLU A 121 23.84 0.66 6.69
C GLU A 121 23.10 -0.55 7.25
N ALA A 122 23.54 -1.75 6.84
CA ALA A 122 23.04 -3.00 7.38
C ALA A 122 23.51 -3.20 8.83
N GLY A 123 22.57 -3.45 9.72
CA GLY A 123 22.81 -4.03 11.04
C GLY A 123 22.82 -5.55 10.99
N ASN A 124 22.71 -6.17 12.17
CA ASN A 124 22.62 -7.62 12.26
C ASN A 124 21.33 -8.17 11.63
N PHE A 125 21.40 -9.47 11.32
CA PHE A 125 20.28 -10.27 10.85
C PHE A 125 19.85 -11.24 11.95
N VAL A 126 18.56 -11.56 11.99
CA VAL A 126 17.96 -12.52 12.91
C VAL A 126 17.06 -13.46 12.11
N ALA A 127 17.44 -14.73 12.01
CA ALA A 127 16.62 -15.75 11.38
C ALA A 127 15.29 -15.96 12.14
N TYR A 128 14.23 -16.36 11.44
CA TYR A 128 13.01 -16.78 12.12
C TYR A 128 13.20 -18.12 12.87
N PRO A 129 12.59 -18.31 14.05
CA PRO A 129 12.65 -19.58 14.79
C PRO A 129 12.15 -20.77 13.97
N GLY A 130 13.04 -21.74 13.72
CA GLY A 130 12.79 -22.92 12.89
C GLY A 130 13.06 -22.75 11.39
N PHE A 131 13.61 -21.60 10.97
CA PHE A 131 14.04 -21.32 9.58
C PHE A 131 15.54 -21.03 9.47
N GLU A 132 16.32 -21.34 10.50
CA GLU A 132 17.76 -21.05 10.58
C GLU A 132 18.54 -21.71 9.43
N ALA A 133 18.11 -22.90 8.97
CA ALA A 133 18.71 -23.61 7.85
C ALA A 133 18.42 -22.96 6.48
N ASP A 134 17.28 -22.28 6.31
CA ASP A 134 16.99 -21.52 5.09
C ASP A 134 17.68 -20.14 5.15
N ALA A 135 17.69 -19.50 6.31
CA ALA A 135 18.46 -18.28 6.55
C ALA A 135 19.96 -18.45 6.31
N ALA A 136 20.54 -19.60 6.67
CA ALA A 136 21.95 -19.90 6.42
C ALA A 136 22.31 -20.00 4.93
N LYS A 137 21.33 -20.22 4.04
CA LYS A 137 21.50 -20.19 2.58
C LYS A 137 21.50 -18.76 2.03
N ALA A 138 20.94 -17.78 2.74
CA ALA A 138 20.71 -16.41 2.27
C ALA A 138 21.97 -15.52 2.44
N THR A 139 23.08 -15.92 1.82
CA THR A 139 24.32 -15.13 1.81
C THR A 139 24.37 -14.21 0.59
N ASP A 140 25.19 -13.16 0.65
CA ASP A 140 25.35 -12.21 -0.45
C ASP A 140 25.84 -12.93 -1.73
N GLU A 141 26.66 -13.97 -1.59
CA GLU A 141 27.16 -14.79 -2.72
C GLU A 141 26.08 -15.64 -3.37
N THR A 142 25.18 -16.26 -2.60
CA THR A 142 24.09 -17.07 -3.18
C THR A 142 23.03 -16.19 -3.83
N ILE A 143 22.70 -15.04 -3.21
CA ILE A 143 21.83 -14.02 -3.78
C ILE A 143 22.41 -13.54 -5.12
N GLN A 144 23.70 -13.17 -5.16
CA GLN A 144 24.36 -12.74 -6.39
C GLN A 144 24.41 -13.86 -7.45
N ALA A 145 24.67 -15.12 -7.07
CA ALA A 145 24.72 -16.25 -8.01
C ALA A 145 23.35 -16.61 -8.60
N VAL A 146 22.25 -16.33 -7.91
CA VAL A 146 20.88 -16.40 -8.45
C VAL A 146 20.63 -15.20 -9.37
N LEU A 147 21.07 -14.02 -8.96
CA LEU A 147 20.92 -12.77 -9.71
C LEU A 147 21.63 -12.84 -11.07
N ASP A 148 22.87 -13.29 -11.13
CA ASP A 148 23.67 -13.42 -12.35
C ASP A 148 22.99 -14.33 -13.39
N LYS A 149 22.29 -15.39 -12.94
CA LYS A 149 21.53 -16.29 -13.82
C LYS A 149 20.30 -15.59 -14.39
N LEU A 150 19.56 -14.86 -13.56
CA LEU A 150 18.37 -14.11 -13.98
C LEU A 150 18.74 -12.97 -14.92
N ASP A 151 19.73 -12.15 -14.56
CA ASP A 151 20.25 -11.06 -15.38
C ASP A 151 20.74 -11.56 -16.75
N LYS A 152 21.43 -12.71 -16.80
CA LYS A 152 21.84 -13.35 -18.06
C LYS A 152 20.62 -13.77 -18.90
N ALA A 153 19.65 -14.44 -18.29
CA ALA A 153 18.45 -14.92 -18.97
C ALA A 153 17.55 -13.78 -19.49
N GLU A 154 17.46 -12.69 -18.72
CA GLU A 154 16.72 -11.47 -19.07
C GLU A 154 17.37 -10.74 -20.25
N ARG A 155 18.70 -10.57 -20.23
CA ARG A 155 19.47 -10.02 -21.37
C ARG A 155 19.34 -10.88 -22.63
N ALA A 156 19.25 -12.20 -22.48
CA ALA A 156 18.97 -13.12 -23.59
C ALA A 156 17.49 -13.10 -24.05
N ARG A 157 16.59 -12.44 -23.31
CA ARG A 157 15.13 -12.41 -23.51
C ARG A 157 14.53 -13.81 -23.69
N ASN A 158 15.08 -14.82 -23.00
CA ASN A 158 14.66 -16.20 -23.12
C ASN A 158 13.78 -16.61 -21.92
N GLU A 159 12.47 -16.71 -22.16
CA GLU A 159 11.48 -17.09 -21.12
C GLU A 159 11.81 -18.42 -20.43
N GLY A 160 12.30 -19.42 -21.19
CA GLY A 160 12.69 -20.71 -20.62
C GLY A 160 13.90 -20.59 -19.69
N GLU A 161 14.88 -19.76 -20.04
CA GLU A 161 16.03 -19.48 -19.16
C GLU A 161 15.63 -18.66 -17.93
N ILE A 162 14.69 -17.70 -18.05
CA ILE A 162 14.18 -16.93 -16.91
C ILE A 162 13.47 -17.86 -15.92
N VAL A 163 12.56 -18.72 -16.41
CA VAL A 163 11.83 -19.69 -15.57
C VAL A 163 12.78 -20.71 -14.94
N ASN A 164 13.80 -21.16 -15.65
CA ASN A 164 14.83 -22.03 -15.10
C ASN A 164 15.67 -21.32 -14.03
N ALA A 165 16.04 -20.05 -14.24
CA ALA A 165 16.80 -19.27 -13.28
C ALA A 165 16.00 -18.99 -11.99
N LEU A 166 14.68 -18.78 -12.09
CA LEU A 166 13.77 -18.68 -10.93
C LEU A 166 13.82 -19.93 -10.05
N SER A 167 13.95 -21.13 -10.61
CA SER A 167 14.07 -22.35 -9.80
C SER A 167 15.29 -22.33 -8.87
N SER A 168 16.34 -21.57 -9.22
CA SER A 168 17.54 -21.45 -8.40
C SER A 168 17.39 -20.54 -7.17
N MET A 169 16.26 -19.83 -7.00
CA MET A 169 15.97 -19.04 -5.78
C MET A 169 15.90 -19.92 -4.51
N GLU A 170 15.67 -21.24 -4.64
CA GLU A 170 15.77 -22.18 -3.51
C GLU A 170 17.19 -22.20 -2.89
N SER A 171 18.23 -21.94 -3.70
CA SER A 171 19.62 -21.90 -3.24
C SER A 171 19.96 -20.72 -2.33
N MET A 172 19.06 -19.73 -2.22
CA MET A 172 19.12 -18.65 -1.23
C MET A 172 18.03 -18.78 -0.13
N GLY A 173 17.43 -19.97 0.04
CA GLY A 173 16.45 -20.24 1.11
C GLY A 173 15.00 -19.83 0.82
N LEU A 174 14.69 -19.42 -0.42
CA LEU A 174 13.32 -19.14 -0.81
C LEU A 174 12.55 -20.41 -1.17
N ASN A 175 11.42 -20.64 -0.52
CA ASN A 175 10.49 -21.73 -0.79
C ASN A 175 9.04 -21.27 -0.56
N LEU A 176 8.05 -22.14 -0.79
CA LEU A 176 6.63 -21.80 -0.64
C LEU A 176 6.22 -21.39 0.79
N GLN A 177 6.95 -21.84 1.81
CA GLN A 177 6.71 -21.49 3.20
C GLN A 177 7.39 -20.18 3.60
N THR A 178 8.58 -19.90 3.06
CA THR A 178 9.34 -18.66 3.39
C THR A 178 8.87 -17.45 2.58
N GLY A 179 8.42 -17.63 1.34
CA GLY A 179 8.12 -16.53 0.42
C GLY A 179 6.97 -15.58 0.80
N ILE A 180 6.17 -15.91 1.82
CA ILE A 180 5.11 -15.05 2.36
C ILE A 180 5.42 -14.49 3.76
N ASN A 181 6.59 -14.80 4.33
CA ASN A 181 6.98 -14.29 5.64
C ASN A 181 7.31 -12.79 5.58
N GLY A 182 7.07 -12.08 6.68
CA GLY A 182 7.56 -10.73 6.89
C GLY A 182 6.83 -9.62 6.12
N VAL A 183 5.91 -9.95 5.21
CA VAL A 183 5.16 -8.97 4.38
C VAL A 183 4.46 -7.94 5.27
N TYR A 184 3.62 -8.39 6.20
CA TYR A 184 2.92 -7.49 7.13
C TYR A 184 3.65 -7.39 8.45
N ASN A 185 4.10 -6.17 8.76
CA ASN A 185 4.92 -5.87 9.91
C ASN A 185 4.70 -4.44 10.43
N LEU A 186 4.94 -4.23 11.73
CA LEU A 186 4.77 -2.93 12.38
C LEU A 186 5.67 -2.76 13.62
N PHE A 187 5.86 -1.51 14.05
CA PHE A 187 6.40 -1.14 15.36
C PHE A 187 5.31 -0.63 16.30
N ASP A 188 5.32 -1.08 17.56
CA ASP A 188 4.55 -0.43 18.63
C ASP A 188 5.25 0.82 19.20
N LYS A 189 4.51 1.62 19.97
CA LYS A 189 4.98 2.86 20.59
C LYS A 189 6.18 2.70 21.54
N ASP A 190 6.45 1.48 22.03
CA ASP A 190 7.59 1.18 22.90
C ASP A 190 8.81 0.71 22.09
N GLY A 191 8.68 0.62 20.76
CA GLY A 191 9.73 0.28 19.82
C GLY A 191 9.89 -1.21 19.55
N TYR A 192 8.98 -2.07 20.02
CA TYR A 192 8.95 -3.48 19.65
C TYR A 192 8.41 -3.66 18.23
N HIS A 193 9.06 -4.50 17.45
CA HIS A 193 8.63 -4.87 16.11
C HIS A 193 7.89 -6.20 16.11
N TYR A 194 6.85 -6.29 15.28
CA TYR A 194 6.04 -7.48 15.09
C TYR A 194 5.91 -7.78 13.60
N CYS A 195 6.03 -9.06 13.23
CA CYS A 195 5.81 -9.51 11.86
C CYS A 195 5.26 -10.95 11.81
N VAL A 196 4.52 -11.26 10.74
CA VAL A 196 4.01 -12.61 10.47
C VAL A 196 5.12 -13.52 9.90
N PHE A 197 5.15 -14.79 10.31
CA PHE A 197 6.07 -15.78 9.73
C PHE A 197 5.56 -17.23 9.91
N GLY A 198 6.13 -18.16 9.14
CA GLY A 198 5.89 -19.60 9.27
C GLY A 198 4.43 -20.00 9.06
N GLY A 199 3.69 -19.25 8.25
CA GLY A 199 2.24 -19.39 8.09
C GLY A 199 1.47 -18.75 9.25
N THR A 200 1.44 -19.41 10.41
CA THR A 200 0.50 -19.07 11.51
C THR A 200 1.15 -18.40 12.73
N LYS A 201 2.44 -18.01 12.64
CA LYS A 201 3.19 -17.44 13.76
C LYS A 201 3.34 -15.93 13.64
N VAL A 202 3.44 -15.26 14.80
CA VAL A 202 3.87 -13.87 14.90
C VAL A 202 5.17 -13.82 15.71
N LEU A 203 6.14 -13.05 15.20
CA LEU A 203 7.39 -12.71 15.89
C LEU A 203 7.19 -11.42 16.69
N LYS A 204 7.83 -11.31 17.85
CA LYS A 204 8.12 -10.04 18.54
C LYS A 204 9.63 -9.90 18.68
N CYS A 205 10.20 -8.81 18.17
CA CYS A 205 11.63 -8.54 18.24
C CYS A 205 11.93 -7.10 18.65
N PHE A 206 13.15 -6.85 19.14
CA PHE A 206 13.55 -5.57 19.74
C PHE A 206 15.06 -5.37 19.63
N ASP A 207 15.50 -4.11 19.68
CA ASP A 207 16.90 -3.69 19.67
C ASP A 207 17.20 -2.73 20.84
N ASP A 208 16.43 -2.86 21.92
CA ASP A 208 16.58 -2.09 23.16
C ASP A 208 16.45 -0.56 22.99
N ASN A 209 15.90 -0.11 21.85
CA ASN A 209 15.86 1.29 21.41
C ASN A 209 17.25 1.94 21.43
N ASP A 210 18.29 1.18 21.05
CA ASP A 210 19.63 1.69 20.78
C ASP A 210 19.96 1.47 19.28
N PRO A 211 20.30 2.54 18.52
CA PRO A 211 20.71 2.44 17.12
C PRO A 211 21.84 1.42 16.86
N LYS A 212 22.73 1.22 17.84
CA LYS A 212 23.91 0.35 17.78
C LYS A 212 23.69 -1.04 18.36
N ALA A 213 22.71 -1.23 19.24
CA ALA A 213 22.41 -2.54 19.81
C ALA A 213 21.90 -3.51 18.74
N PRO A 214 22.21 -4.82 18.85
CA PRO A 214 21.71 -5.82 17.92
C PRO A 214 20.21 -6.03 18.10
N LEU A 215 19.51 -6.23 16.98
CA LEU A 215 18.17 -6.79 16.98
C LEU A 215 18.20 -8.20 17.58
N ARG A 216 17.25 -8.52 18.44
CA ARG A 216 17.05 -9.83 19.07
C ARG A 216 15.57 -10.22 19.08
N ILE A 217 15.31 -11.53 19.05
CA ILE A 217 13.96 -12.08 19.31
C ILE A 217 13.63 -11.85 20.78
N VAL A 218 12.38 -11.46 21.04
CA VAL A 218 11.81 -11.34 22.39
C VAL A 218 10.82 -12.46 22.63
N ALA A 219 9.96 -12.75 21.66
CA ALA A 219 9.03 -13.86 21.68
C ALA A 219 8.63 -14.28 20.25
N SER A 220 8.07 -15.46 20.11
CA SER A 220 7.27 -15.85 18.95
C SER A 220 6.16 -16.78 19.40
N LYS A 221 4.96 -16.66 18.84
CA LYS A 221 3.84 -17.57 19.15
C LYS A 221 3.14 -18.02 17.88
N ASN A 222 2.73 -19.28 17.86
CA ASN A 222 1.83 -19.84 16.87
C ASN A 222 0.39 -19.54 17.29
N LEU A 223 -0.30 -18.66 16.57
CA LEU A 223 -1.58 -18.10 17.07
C LEU A 223 -2.72 -19.11 17.07
N VAL A 224 -2.67 -20.15 16.23
CA VAL A 224 -3.72 -21.18 16.16
C VAL A 224 -3.76 -22.09 17.39
N GLU A 225 -2.73 -22.08 18.24
CA GLU A 225 -2.70 -22.82 19.51
C GLU A 225 -3.63 -22.22 20.57
N ASP A 226 -4.00 -20.94 20.44
CA ASP A 226 -4.99 -20.27 21.31
C ASP A 226 -6.43 -20.39 20.77
N LEU A 227 -6.65 -20.98 19.58
CA LEU A 227 -7.96 -21.01 18.91
C LEU A 227 -8.73 -22.33 19.18
N PRO A 228 -10.07 -22.29 19.20
CA PRO A 228 -10.88 -23.51 19.14
C PRO A 228 -10.56 -24.36 17.90
N PRO A 229 -10.56 -25.70 17.98
CA PRO A 229 -10.13 -26.58 16.87
C PRO A 229 -10.91 -26.39 15.56
N ASP A 230 -12.19 -25.99 15.65
CA ASP A 230 -13.06 -25.72 14.52
C ASP A 230 -12.76 -24.39 13.81
N VAL A 231 -12.12 -23.43 14.49
CA VAL A 231 -11.59 -22.19 13.90
C VAL A 231 -10.16 -22.41 13.43
N ALA A 232 -9.33 -23.06 14.25
CA ALA A 232 -7.92 -23.34 13.96
C ALA A 232 -7.73 -24.08 12.63
N LYS A 233 -8.60 -25.05 12.31
CA LYS A 233 -8.56 -25.80 11.04
C LYS A 233 -8.77 -24.95 9.78
N SER A 234 -9.39 -23.77 9.91
CA SER A 234 -9.62 -22.84 8.79
C SER A 234 -8.47 -21.84 8.63
N VAL A 235 -7.70 -21.58 9.70
CA VAL A 235 -6.59 -20.63 9.72
C VAL A 235 -5.33 -21.27 9.13
N SER A 236 -5.19 -21.12 7.81
CA SER A 236 -4.04 -21.65 7.04
C SER A 236 -2.78 -20.79 7.14
N ARG A 237 -2.93 -19.47 7.30
CA ARG A 237 -1.84 -18.48 7.40
C ARG A 237 -2.37 -17.17 7.97
N ILE A 238 -1.57 -16.43 8.73
CA ILE A 238 -1.82 -15.00 8.98
C ILE A 238 -1.31 -14.23 7.77
N ILE A 239 -2.13 -13.33 7.24
CA ILE A 239 -1.74 -12.34 6.24
C ILE A 239 -1.65 -10.99 6.93
N GLY A 240 -2.78 -10.30 7.15
CA GLY A 240 -2.80 -8.95 7.71
C GLY A 240 -2.31 -8.86 9.15
N LEU A 241 -1.60 -7.78 9.47
CA LEU A 241 -1.20 -7.39 10.82
C LEU A 241 -1.29 -5.86 10.97
N ALA A 242 -1.99 -5.38 12.00
CA ALA A 242 -2.20 -3.98 12.31
C ALA A 242 -2.24 -3.74 13.83
N MET A 243 -2.34 -2.48 14.26
CA MET A 243 -2.41 -2.06 15.67
C MET A 243 -3.75 -1.35 15.94
N THR A 244 -4.43 -1.70 17.02
CA THR A 244 -5.63 -1.00 17.53
C THR A 244 -5.24 0.27 18.28
N TYR A 245 -6.19 1.21 18.44
CA TYR A 245 -5.93 2.49 19.11
C TYR A 245 -5.82 2.40 20.64
N ASP A 246 -6.03 1.20 21.21
CA ASP A 246 -5.82 0.83 22.61
C ASP A 246 -4.65 -0.15 22.83
N GLY A 247 -3.88 -0.48 21.78
CA GLY A 247 -2.58 -1.14 21.91
C GLY A 247 -2.55 -2.66 21.78
N TYR A 248 -3.60 -3.26 21.22
CA TYR A 248 -3.60 -4.66 20.80
C TYR A 248 -3.20 -4.79 19.33
N LEU A 249 -2.61 -5.92 18.96
CA LEU A 249 -2.43 -6.26 17.55
C LEU A 249 -3.75 -6.83 17.01
N ALA A 250 -4.14 -6.37 15.83
CA ALA A 250 -5.18 -7.00 15.04
C ALA A 250 -4.51 -7.83 13.92
N ALA A 251 -4.98 -9.05 13.71
CA ALA A 251 -4.46 -9.93 12.66
C ALA A 251 -5.60 -10.55 11.84
N ALA A 252 -5.33 -10.85 10.57
CA ALA A 252 -6.31 -11.48 9.68
C ALA A 252 -5.72 -12.65 8.91
N ALA A 253 -6.57 -13.65 8.68
CA ALA A 253 -6.25 -14.92 8.06
C ALA A 253 -7.45 -15.42 7.24
N PRO A 254 -7.24 -16.29 6.23
CA PRO A 254 -8.31 -17.18 5.79
C PRO A 254 -8.96 -17.83 7.02
N GLY A 255 -10.29 -17.79 7.08
CA GLY A 255 -11.06 -18.37 8.17
C GLY A 255 -11.15 -17.59 9.49
N ALA A 256 -10.36 -16.54 9.75
CA ALA A 256 -10.50 -15.76 11.00
C ALA A 256 -9.86 -14.35 10.99
N ALA A 257 -10.39 -13.47 11.84
CA ALA A 257 -9.69 -12.29 12.36
C ALA A 257 -9.46 -12.43 13.88
N LEU A 258 -8.34 -11.90 14.37
CA LEU A 258 -7.88 -12.05 15.75
C LEU A 258 -7.48 -10.71 16.37
N ILE A 259 -7.68 -10.57 17.68
CA ILE A 259 -7.09 -9.54 18.54
C ILE A 259 -6.12 -10.22 19.50
N ILE A 260 -4.91 -9.67 19.60
CA ILE A 260 -3.75 -10.30 20.25
C ILE A 260 -3.11 -9.26 21.17
N ASP A 261 -2.75 -9.62 22.41
CA ASP A 261 -1.98 -8.73 23.27
C ASP A 261 -0.52 -8.58 22.79
N ARG A 262 0.18 -7.56 23.30
CA ARG A 262 1.61 -7.33 22.98
C ARG A 262 2.55 -8.39 23.55
N ASN A 263 2.03 -9.41 24.24
CA ASN A 263 2.75 -10.62 24.66
C ASN A 263 2.38 -11.84 23.77
N LEU A 264 1.75 -11.59 22.62
CA LEU A 264 1.35 -12.54 21.58
C LEU A 264 0.20 -13.49 21.95
N ASN A 265 -0.58 -13.22 22.99
CA ASN A 265 -1.74 -14.07 23.35
C ASN A 265 -3.01 -13.58 22.67
N VAL A 266 -3.73 -14.48 22.01
CA VAL A 266 -5.06 -14.19 21.45
C VAL A 266 -6.02 -13.85 22.60
N LYS A 267 -6.74 -12.73 22.46
CA LYS A 267 -7.75 -12.26 23.42
C LYS A 267 -9.16 -12.38 22.89
N SER A 268 -9.33 -12.22 21.58
CA SER A 268 -10.62 -12.34 20.92
C SER A 268 -10.42 -12.72 19.47
N PHE A 269 -11.42 -13.33 18.85
CA PHE A 269 -11.41 -13.70 17.44
C PHE A 269 -12.83 -13.70 16.88
N VAL A 270 -12.94 -13.61 15.56
CA VAL A 270 -14.15 -13.88 14.79
C VAL A 270 -13.78 -14.87 13.70
N GLY A 271 -14.49 -16.00 13.63
CA GLY A 271 -14.31 -17.00 12.58
C GLY A 271 -15.17 -16.71 11.35
N PHE A 272 -14.63 -16.97 10.16
CA PHE A 272 -15.28 -16.79 8.85
C PHE A 272 -15.50 -18.11 8.09
N GLY A 273 -15.24 -19.26 8.72
CA GLY A 273 -15.48 -20.58 8.13
C GLY A 273 -14.54 -20.90 6.96
N ASP A 274 -15.06 -20.96 5.75
CA ASP A 274 -14.34 -21.26 4.49
C ASP A 274 -13.85 -20.01 3.75
N GLU A 275 -14.21 -18.82 4.22
CA GLU A 275 -13.88 -17.55 3.57
C GLU A 275 -12.37 -17.25 3.62
N ALA A 276 -11.80 -16.94 2.47
CA ALA A 276 -10.40 -16.53 2.39
C ALA A 276 -10.22 -15.05 2.74
N VAL A 277 -9.09 -14.71 3.35
CA VAL A 277 -8.56 -13.35 3.42
C VAL A 277 -7.17 -13.42 2.82
N ASP A 278 -6.96 -12.72 1.70
CA ASP A 278 -5.71 -12.78 0.93
C ASP A 278 -4.85 -11.52 1.04
N ASN A 279 -5.32 -10.47 1.73
CA ASN A 279 -4.56 -9.24 1.95
C ASN A 279 -4.74 -8.69 3.37
N SER A 280 -4.25 -7.48 3.64
CA SER A 280 -4.21 -6.89 4.98
C SER A 280 -5.54 -6.30 5.43
N ILE A 281 -5.50 -5.59 6.57
CA ILE A 281 -6.63 -4.94 7.23
C ILE A 281 -6.32 -3.48 7.53
N CYS A 282 -7.35 -2.68 7.70
CA CYS A 282 -7.25 -1.31 8.23
C CYS A 282 -8.08 -1.15 9.52
N ILE A 283 -7.78 -0.10 10.29
CA ILE A 283 -8.30 0.15 11.64
C ILE A 283 -8.71 1.61 11.79
N ASP A 284 -9.90 1.88 12.35
CA ASP A 284 -10.32 3.25 12.75
C ASP A 284 -10.14 3.52 14.25
N GLU A 285 -10.17 4.81 14.61
CA GLU A 285 -10.07 5.30 15.99
C GLU A 285 -11.29 4.97 16.87
N LYS A 286 -12.34 4.37 16.29
CA LYS A 286 -13.62 3.97 16.90
C LYS A 286 -13.73 2.45 17.05
N GLY A 287 -12.59 1.75 17.13
CA GLY A 287 -12.51 0.30 17.32
C GLY A 287 -12.91 -0.55 16.10
N GLY A 288 -13.08 0.06 14.92
CA GLY A 288 -13.41 -0.65 13.69
C GLY A 288 -12.21 -1.42 13.17
N VAL A 289 -12.35 -2.75 13.06
CA VAL A 289 -11.39 -3.64 12.42
C VAL A 289 -11.97 -4.09 11.09
N TYR A 290 -11.33 -3.68 10.00
CA TYR A 290 -11.90 -3.82 8.66
C TYR A 290 -11.24 -4.95 7.88
N VAL A 291 -12.06 -5.93 7.49
CA VAL A 291 -11.62 -7.17 6.86
C VAL A 291 -12.37 -7.38 5.55
N VAL A 292 -11.64 -7.61 4.47
CA VAL A 292 -12.22 -8.07 3.20
C VAL A 292 -11.99 -9.56 3.10
N THR A 293 -13.08 -10.32 3.03
CA THR A 293 -13.02 -11.75 2.71
C THR A 293 -13.28 -11.98 1.23
N SER A 294 -13.14 -13.22 0.77
CA SER A 294 -13.50 -13.63 -0.60
C SER A 294 -15.00 -13.47 -0.95
N LYS A 295 -15.86 -13.16 0.03
CA LYS A 295 -17.33 -13.05 -0.14
C LYS A 295 -17.89 -11.68 0.26
N ARG A 296 -17.28 -10.96 1.21
CA ARG A 296 -17.87 -9.76 1.83
C ARG A 296 -16.83 -8.81 2.44
N MET A 297 -17.23 -7.55 2.58
CA MET A 297 -16.57 -6.55 3.40
C MET A 297 -17.16 -6.57 4.80
N LEU A 298 -16.33 -6.57 5.84
CA LEU A 298 -16.74 -6.53 7.25
C LEU A 298 -16.12 -5.33 7.98
N ARG A 299 -16.92 -4.65 8.80
CA ARG A 299 -16.46 -3.92 9.99
C ARG A 299 -16.74 -4.82 11.18
N LEU A 300 -15.69 -5.36 11.79
CA LEU A 300 -15.77 -5.93 13.13
C LEU A 300 -15.58 -4.80 14.16
N ALA A 301 -16.29 -4.88 15.28
CA ALA A 301 -16.17 -3.90 16.35
C ALA A 301 -15.31 -4.44 17.49
N TRP A 302 -14.12 -3.88 17.69
CA TRP A 302 -13.32 -4.09 18.89
C TRP A 302 -13.81 -3.17 20.00
N THR A 303 -14.31 -3.76 21.09
CA THR A 303 -14.90 -3.02 22.22
C THR A 303 -13.90 -2.66 23.32
N GLY A 304 -12.61 -2.96 23.15
CA GLY A 304 -11.61 -3.00 24.23
C GLY A 304 -11.58 -4.34 24.99
N GLU A 305 -12.60 -5.20 24.82
CA GLU A 305 -12.72 -6.51 25.47
C GLU A 305 -13.00 -7.65 24.49
N LYS A 306 -13.83 -7.40 23.46
CA LYS A 306 -14.31 -8.38 22.50
C LYS A 306 -14.23 -7.85 21.06
N LEU A 307 -13.85 -8.72 20.12
CA LEU A 307 -14.04 -8.51 18.69
C LEU A 307 -15.45 -8.99 18.33
N SER A 308 -16.34 -8.08 17.93
CA SER A 308 -17.77 -8.32 17.80
C SER A 308 -18.27 -8.16 16.36
N THR A 309 -19.30 -8.95 16.03
CA THR A 309 -20.09 -8.88 14.79
C THR A 309 -21.47 -8.25 15.00
N SER A 310 -21.78 -7.75 16.20
CA SER A 310 -23.09 -7.15 16.50
C SER A 310 -23.20 -5.71 16.01
N GLU A 311 -24.30 -5.38 15.31
CA GLU A 311 -24.60 -4.00 14.93
C GLU A 311 -24.75 -3.06 16.14
N SER A 312 -25.13 -3.57 17.32
CA SER A 312 -25.17 -2.81 18.58
C SER A 312 -23.82 -2.22 18.96
N ASP A 313 -22.75 -2.92 18.60
CA ASP A 313 -21.37 -2.56 18.91
C ASP A 313 -20.75 -1.74 17.75
N GLY A 314 -21.55 -1.43 16.73
CA GLY A 314 -21.15 -0.74 15.51
C GLY A 314 -20.54 -1.63 14.44
N ALA A 315 -20.61 -2.97 14.56
CA ALA A 315 -20.18 -3.87 13.50
C ALA A 315 -21.16 -3.81 12.31
N TRP A 316 -20.70 -4.18 11.12
CA TRP A 316 -21.56 -4.37 9.95
C TRP A 316 -20.86 -5.24 8.90
N GLU A 317 -21.63 -5.80 7.97
CA GLU A 317 -21.10 -6.49 6.79
C GLU A 317 -21.82 -6.07 5.51
N SER A 318 -21.18 -6.32 4.37
CA SER A 318 -21.77 -6.17 3.05
C SER A 318 -21.14 -7.13 2.06
N SER A 319 -21.97 -7.90 1.35
CA SER A 319 -21.55 -8.54 0.11
C SER A 319 -21.06 -7.50 -0.91
N TYR A 320 -20.17 -7.93 -1.79
CA TYR A 320 -19.72 -7.22 -2.97
C TYR A 320 -19.68 -8.19 -4.16
N GLU A 321 -19.59 -7.68 -5.39
CA GLU A 321 -19.58 -8.52 -6.59
C GLU A 321 -18.29 -9.38 -6.65
N SER A 322 -18.44 -10.69 -6.64
CA SER A 322 -17.32 -11.64 -6.55
C SER A 322 -17.51 -12.81 -7.50
N MET A 323 -16.40 -13.28 -8.10
CA MET A 323 -16.34 -14.43 -9.00
C MET A 323 -16.05 -15.71 -8.20
N ASP A 324 -16.47 -16.86 -8.72
CA ASP A 324 -15.98 -18.15 -8.23
C ASP A 324 -14.44 -18.17 -8.19
N PRO A 325 -13.80 -18.53 -7.05
CA PRO A 325 -12.34 -18.50 -6.93
C PRO A 325 -11.60 -19.38 -7.94
N ALA A 326 -12.12 -20.56 -8.30
CA ALA A 326 -11.44 -21.44 -9.26
C ALA A 326 -11.47 -20.83 -10.68
N LYS A 327 -12.60 -20.23 -11.06
CA LYS A 327 -12.74 -19.45 -12.30
C LYS A 327 -11.82 -18.22 -12.31
N ALA A 328 -11.74 -17.47 -11.21
CA ALA A 328 -10.85 -16.31 -11.09
C ALA A 328 -9.38 -16.69 -11.26
N MET A 329 -8.91 -17.72 -10.56
CA MET A 329 -7.54 -18.22 -10.69
C MET A 329 -7.26 -18.75 -12.11
N ALA A 330 -8.23 -19.44 -12.74
CA ALA A 330 -8.10 -19.93 -14.12
C ALA A 330 -8.01 -18.80 -15.17
N MET A 331 -8.58 -17.62 -14.87
CA MET A 331 -8.43 -16.42 -15.69
C MET A 331 -7.12 -15.65 -15.43
N GLY A 332 -6.35 -16.03 -14.39
CA GLY A 332 -5.08 -15.40 -14.04
C GLY A 332 -5.13 -14.47 -12.83
N ALA A 333 -6.20 -14.51 -12.02
CA ALA A 333 -6.22 -13.80 -10.74
C ALA A 333 -5.21 -14.42 -9.76
N ILE A 334 -4.77 -13.61 -8.80
CA ILE A 334 -3.77 -13.96 -7.77
C ILE A 334 -4.36 -13.99 -6.35
N SER A 335 -5.61 -13.56 -6.20
CA SER A 335 -6.34 -13.48 -4.93
C SER A 335 -7.76 -14.02 -5.08
N ARG A 336 -8.38 -14.43 -3.97
CA ARG A 336 -9.74 -14.99 -3.95
C ARG A 336 -10.73 -13.93 -3.49
N GLY A 337 -11.62 -13.49 -4.39
CA GLY A 337 -12.43 -12.28 -4.19
C GLY A 337 -11.59 -11.02 -4.39
N SER A 338 -11.88 -9.95 -3.65
CA SER A 338 -11.28 -8.61 -3.84
C SER A 338 -9.75 -8.56 -3.91
N GLY A 339 -9.03 -9.33 -3.08
CA GLY A 339 -7.57 -9.25 -3.04
C GLY A 339 -6.95 -7.93 -2.54
N THR A 340 -7.71 -6.83 -2.42
CA THR A 340 -7.20 -5.55 -1.90
C THR A 340 -7.18 -5.52 -0.36
N THR A 341 -6.20 -4.82 0.22
CA THR A 341 -6.35 -4.28 1.59
C THR A 341 -7.44 -3.21 1.54
N PRO A 342 -8.48 -3.26 2.41
CA PRO A 342 -9.49 -2.22 2.45
C PRO A 342 -8.86 -0.90 2.88
N THR A 343 -9.20 0.19 2.19
CA THR A 343 -8.61 1.51 2.46
C THR A 343 -9.65 2.49 2.95
N LEU A 344 -9.38 3.18 4.07
CA LEU A 344 -10.28 4.20 4.61
C LEU A 344 -10.19 5.49 3.79
N MET A 345 -11.32 6.18 3.63
CA MET A 345 -11.41 7.45 2.91
C MET A 345 -12.36 8.42 3.63
N GLY A 346 -12.07 9.72 3.57
CA GLY A 346 -12.79 10.76 4.29
C GLY A 346 -12.39 10.80 5.78
N PHE A 347 -11.76 11.89 6.21
CA PHE A 347 -11.20 12.06 7.55
C PHE A 347 -11.52 13.46 8.10
N GLY A 348 -11.16 13.75 9.36
CA GLY A 348 -11.48 15.03 10.00
C GLY A 348 -12.95 15.45 9.81
N ASP A 349 -13.16 16.65 9.25
CA ASP A 349 -14.49 17.24 8.99
C ASP A 349 -15.13 16.81 7.65
N ASP A 350 -14.50 15.93 6.86
CA ASP A 350 -15.05 15.48 5.56
C ASP A 350 -16.47 14.87 5.73
N PRO A 351 -17.48 15.22 4.92
CA PRO A 351 -18.87 14.86 5.19
C PRO A 351 -19.17 13.36 5.08
N ASP A 352 -18.58 12.68 4.09
CA ASP A 352 -18.76 11.25 3.85
C ASP A 352 -17.55 10.46 4.37
N LYS A 353 -17.82 9.48 5.23
CA LYS A 353 -16.83 8.55 5.78
C LYS A 353 -16.96 7.21 5.09
N LEU A 354 -15.91 6.77 4.40
CA LEU A 354 -15.96 5.70 3.41
C LEU A 354 -14.84 4.68 3.58
N ILE A 355 -15.02 3.53 2.93
CA ILE A 355 -14.01 2.48 2.77
C ILE A 355 -14.04 2.04 1.33
N VAL A 356 -12.88 1.83 0.72
CA VAL A 356 -12.74 1.50 -0.69
C VAL A 356 -12.01 0.18 -0.87
N ILE A 357 -12.51 -0.64 -1.79
CA ILE A 357 -11.89 -1.87 -2.30
C ILE A 357 -11.98 -1.88 -3.83
N ALA A 358 -11.24 -2.77 -4.49
CA ALA A 358 -11.61 -3.25 -5.81
C ALA A 358 -12.37 -4.58 -5.67
N ASP A 359 -13.47 -4.75 -6.39
CA ASP A 359 -14.26 -6.00 -6.34
C ASP A 359 -13.71 -7.08 -7.30
N ALA A 360 -14.34 -8.25 -7.31
CA ALA A 360 -14.00 -9.35 -8.21
C ALA A 360 -15.17 -9.69 -9.14
N ALA A 361 -15.93 -8.68 -9.59
CA ALA A 361 -17.10 -8.87 -10.42
C ALA A 361 -16.78 -9.64 -11.72
N GLU A 362 -17.63 -10.59 -12.11
CA GLU A 362 -17.37 -11.45 -13.26
C GLU A 362 -17.28 -10.70 -14.60
N THR A 363 -17.95 -9.55 -14.69
CA THR A 363 -17.92 -8.67 -15.86
C THR A 363 -16.67 -7.77 -15.88
N GLY A 364 -15.78 -7.94 -14.90
CA GLY A 364 -14.54 -7.20 -14.65
C GLY A 364 -14.65 -6.26 -13.43
N THR A 365 -13.53 -6.00 -12.77
CA THR A 365 -13.49 -5.32 -11.47
C THR A 365 -14.05 -3.88 -11.47
N ASN A 366 -14.72 -3.52 -10.38
CA ASN A 366 -15.15 -2.15 -10.06
C ASN A 366 -14.42 -1.65 -8.81
N LEU A 367 -14.22 -0.33 -8.73
CA LEU A 367 -13.92 0.35 -7.47
C LEU A 367 -15.23 0.49 -6.68
N VAL A 368 -15.26 0.00 -5.44
CA VAL A 368 -16.47 -0.03 -4.60
C VAL A 368 -16.24 0.77 -3.33
N ALA A 369 -17.11 1.75 -3.05
CA ALA A 369 -17.13 2.49 -1.80
C ALA A 369 -18.24 1.99 -0.89
N PHE A 370 -17.94 1.75 0.38
CA PHE A 370 -18.91 1.45 1.43
C PHE A 370 -19.01 2.61 2.42
N TRP A 371 -20.20 2.88 2.93
CA TRP A 371 -20.41 3.77 4.07
C TRP A 371 -19.69 3.20 5.30
N ARG A 372 -18.61 3.84 5.75
CA ARG A 372 -17.80 3.41 6.92
C ARG A 372 -18.63 3.45 8.21
N GLU A 373 -19.39 4.52 8.37
CA GLU A 373 -20.12 4.87 9.58
C GLU A 373 -21.64 4.66 9.38
N LYS A 374 -22.51 5.48 9.98
CA LYS A 374 -23.96 5.40 9.73
C LYS A 374 -24.24 5.72 8.24
N ILE A 375 -25.02 4.89 7.56
CA ILE A 375 -25.52 5.20 6.22
C ILE A 375 -26.45 6.42 6.34
N PRO A 376 -26.29 7.49 5.53
CA PRO A 376 -27.17 8.66 5.59
C PRO A 376 -28.65 8.26 5.44
N ASP A 377 -29.54 8.85 6.24
CA ASP A 377 -30.94 8.40 6.31
C ASP A 377 -31.71 8.63 4.98
N ASP A 378 -31.31 9.65 4.22
CA ASP A 378 -31.82 9.98 2.89
C ASP A 378 -31.29 9.06 1.77
N PHE A 379 -30.18 8.36 2.00
CA PHE A 379 -29.50 7.58 0.97
C PHE A 379 -30.36 6.38 0.55
N LYS A 380 -30.60 6.26 -0.76
CA LYS A 380 -31.23 5.09 -1.38
C LYS A 380 -30.14 4.23 -2.00
N GLN A 381 -30.27 2.92 -1.87
CA GLN A 381 -29.35 1.96 -2.50
C GLN A 381 -29.24 2.25 -4.00
N ARG A 382 -27.99 2.33 -4.50
CA ARG A 382 -27.70 2.56 -5.91
C ARG A 382 -28.20 1.37 -6.74
N PRO A 383 -28.90 1.57 -7.87
CA PRO A 383 -29.28 0.49 -8.77
C PRO A 383 -28.06 -0.37 -9.17
N GLY A 384 -28.20 -1.69 -9.11
CA GLY A 384 -27.12 -2.63 -9.44
C GLY A 384 -26.11 -2.91 -8.31
N THR A 385 -26.16 -2.20 -7.18
CA THR A 385 -25.35 -2.55 -6.01
C THR A 385 -26.01 -3.67 -5.19
N LEU A 386 -25.22 -4.56 -4.60
CA LEU A 386 -25.73 -5.68 -3.79
C LEU A 386 -26.27 -5.27 -2.40
N SER A 387 -25.96 -4.07 -1.93
CA SER A 387 -26.34 -3.62 -0.58
C SER A 387 -26.44 -2.10 -0.49
N ARG A 388 -27.37 -1.59 0.33
CA ARG A 388 -27.45 -0.16 0.73
C ARG A 388 -26.18 0.33 1.44
N ARG A 389 -25.34 -0.57 1.95
CA ARG A 389 -24.01 -0.26 2.52
C ARG A 389 -23.04 0.25 1.45
N ILE A 390 -23.19 -0.16 0.19
CA ILE A 390 -22.42 0.36 -0.94
C ILE A 390 -22.91 1.77 -1.26
N ALA A 391 -22.03 2.76 -1.09
CA ALA A 391 -22.28 4.16 -1.34
C ALA A 391 -22.28 4.46 -2.85
N ASP A 392 -21.31 3.87 -3.57
CA ASP A 392 -21.29 3.79 -5.03
C ASP A 392 -20.31 2.70 -5.49
N GLN A 393 -20.42 2.27 -6.75
CA GLN A 393 -19.41 1.45 -7.42
C GLN A 393 -19.22 1.87 -8.88
N ILE A 394 -17.98 1.89 -9.36
CA ILE A 394 -17.63 2.36 -10.70
C ILE A 394 -16.60 1.47 -11.38
N LYS A 395 -16.73 1.29 -12.70
CA LYS A 395 -15.84 0.42 -13.47
C LYS A 395 -14.39 0.91 -13.47
N ILE A 396 -13.47 0.00 -13.18
CA ILE A 396 -12.04 0.17 -13.45
C ILE A 396 -11.78 -0.27 -14.88
N ASP A 397 -11.21 0.61 -15.69
CA ASP A 397 -11.01 0.40 -17.13
C ASP A 397 -9.68 -0.28 -17.44
N ILE A 398 -8.70 -0.14 -16.54
CA ILE A 398 -7.34 -0.65 -16.73
C ILE A 398 -7.19 -2.16 -16.44
N SER A 399 -8.15 -2.78 -15.75
CA SER A 399 -8.05 -4.16 -15.27
C SER A 399 -9.28 -5.00 -15.65
N LYS A 400 -9.08 -6.28 -15.96
CA LYS A 400 -10.16 -7.23 -16.33
C LYS A 400 -10.55 -8.17 -15.20
N LEU A 401 -9.62 -8.44 -14.30
CA LEU A 401 -9.84 -9.16 -13.05
C LEU A 401 -9.67 -8.18 -11.89
N THR A 402 -9.91 -8.66 -10.68
CA THR A 402 -9.58 -7.92 -9.47
C THR A 402 -8.10 -7.50 -9.44
N ILE A 403 -7.80 -6.50 -8.63
CA ILE A 403 -6.43 -6.02 -8.39
C ILE A 403 -6.06 -6.37 -6.95
N GLU A 404 -4.86 -6.91 -6.74
CA GLU A 404 -4.34 -7.21 -5.40
C GLU A 404 -3.79 -5.99 -4.66
N PRO A 405 -3.11 -5.02 -5.31
CA PRO A 405 -2.63 -3.81 -4.63
C PRO A 405 -3.76 -2.99 -3.99
N SER A 406 -3.49 -2.43 -2.81
CA SER A 406 -4.38 -1.47 -2.15
C SER A 406 -4.66 -0.23 -3.02
N PRO A 407 -5.88 0.32 -2.97
CA PRO A 407 -6.16 1.63 -3.55
C PRO A 407 -5.47 2.75 -2.76
N SER A 408 -4.57 3.52 -3.37
CA SER A 408 -3.96 4.68 -2.70
C SER A 408 -4.97 5.84 -2.61
N VAL A 409 -5.12 6.42 -1.43
CA VAL A 409 -6.14 7.44 -1.11
C VAL A 409 -5.49 8.73 -0.62
N LEU A 410 -5.85 9.87 -1.20
CA LEU A 410 -5.51 11.19 -0.69
C LEU A 410 -6.72 12.13 -0.80
N GLY A 411 -7.28 12.50 0.36
CA GLY A 411 -8.59 13.15 0.44
C GLY A 411 -9.67 12.26 -0.14
N TYR A 412 -10.46 12.79 -1.08
CA TYR A 412 -11.43 12.04 -1.86
C TYR A 412 -10.89 11.51 -3.21
N GLY A 413 -9.59 11.64 -3.48
CA GLY A 413 -8.97 10.98 -4.64
C GLY A 413 -8.57 9.55 -4.31
N VAL A 414 -8.89 8.60 -5.20
CA VAL A 414 -8.49 7.19 -5.10
C VAL A 414 -7.76 6.80 -6.37
N ALA A 415 -6.56 6.24 -6.29
CA ALA A 415 -5.86 5.65 -7.42
C ALA A 415 -5.69 4.14 -7.26
N VAL A 416 -5.73 3.44 -8.39
CA VAL A 416 -5.52 2.00 -8.49
C VAL A 416 -4.55 1.69 -9.63
N ILE A 417 -3.78 0.62 -9.48
CA ILE A 417 -2.86 0.10 -10.49
C ILE A 417 -3.38 -1.21 -11.09
N ASN A 418 -3.00 -1.50 -12.34
CA ASN A 418 -3.43 -2.72 -13.01
C ASN A 418 -2.67 -3.95 -12.48
N GLY A 419 -3.38 -4.86 -11.81
CA GLY A 419 -2.83 -6.17 -11.40
C GLY A 419 -3.09 -7.33 -12.38
N SER A 420 -3.86 -7.11 -13.47
CA SER A 420 -4.21 -8.15 -14.43
C SER A 420 -3.15 -8.31 -15.53
N TYR A 421 -2.30 -9.32 -15.41
CA TYR A 421 -1.37 -9.71 -16.50
C TYR A 421 -2.14 -9.97 -17.81
N PRO A 422 -1.83 -9.28 -18.93
CA PRO A 422 -2.53 -9.49 -20.20
C PRO A 422 -2.23 -10.84 -20.86
N GLU A 423 -1.07 -11.43 -20.55
CA GLU A 423 -0.58 -12.70 -21.08
C GLU A 423 -0.06 -13.58 -19.92
N PRO A 424 -0.92 -14.01 -18.99
CA PRO A 424 -0.48 -14.69 -17.77
C PRO A 424 0.27 -15.99 -18.09
N PHE A 425 1.28 -16.27 -17.28
CA PHE A 425 2.02 -17.52 -17.34
C PHE A 425 1.08 -18.70 -17.04
N PRO A 426 1.15 -19.83 -17.77
CA PRO A 426 0.21 -20.95 -17.62
C PRO A 426 0.15 -21.58 -16.22
N LYS A 427 1.15 -21.32 -15.38
CA LYS A 427 1.15 -21.65 -13.95
C LYS A 427 1.16 -20.34 -13.14
N PRO A 428 0.21 -20.12 -12.21
CA PRO A 428 0.26 -18.97 -11.31
C PRO A 428 1.55 -18.92 -10.49
N GLY A 429 1.99 -17.71 -10.13
CA GLY A 429 3.15 -17.47 -9.26
C GLY A 429 4.27 -16.64 -9.92
N PRO A 430 5.51 -16.70 -9.36
CA PRO A 430 6.63 -15.82 -9.70
C PRO A 430 6.95 -15.62 -11.19
N PRO A 431 6.77 -16.59 -12.11
CA PRO A 431 7.02 -16.35 -13.53
C PRO A 431 6.30 -15.13 -14.11
N ASN A 432 5.10 -14.76 -13.63
CA ASN A 432 4.40 -13.56 -14.07
C ASN A 432 5.20 -12.29 -13.81
N GLN A 433 5.63 -12.06 -12.56
CA GLN A 433 6.40 -10.90 -12.15
C GLN A 433 7.78 -10.83 -12.84
N PHE A 434 8.27 -11.98 -13.32
CA PHE A 434 9.61 -12.09 -13.90
C PHE A 434 9.68 -12.14 -15.42
N THR A 435 8.59 -12.45 -16.12
CA THR A 435 8.53 -12.49 -17.60
C THR A 435 7.77 -11.30 -18.20
N ALA A 436 6.85 -10.70 -17.44
CA ALA A 436 6.11 -9.53 -17.84
C ALA A 436 7.01 -8.28 -17.96
N GLY A 437 6.82 -7.55 -19.07
CA GLY A 437 7.67 -6.44 -19.50
C GLY A 437 8.93 -6.86 -20.26
N ILE A 438 9.26 -8.16 -20.30
CA ILE A 438 10.51 -8.70 -20.89
C ILE A 438 10.22 -9.62 -22.09
N THR A 439 9.53 -10.73 -21.84
CA THR A 439 9.11 -11.73 -22.85
C THR A 439 7.60 -11.77 -23.06
N ARG A 440 6.83 -11.24 -22.10
CA ARG A 440 5.36 -11.17 -22.10
C ARG A 440 4.88 -9.74 -21.89
N LYS A 441 3.64 -9.45 -22.33
CA LYS A 441 3.01 -8.15 -22.08
C LYS A 441 2.87 -7.85 -20.59
N ALA A 442 3.27 -6.64 -20.21
CA ALA A 442 3.11 -6.09 -18.87
C ALA A 442 1.65 -5.71 -18.54
N PRO A 443 1.23 -5.79 -17.26
CA PRO A 443 -0.03 -5.20 -16.80
C PRO A 443 0.12 -3.67 -16.71
N LEU A 444 -0.20 -2.99 -17.80
CA LEU A 444 -0.05 -1.54 -17.89
C LEU A 444 -1.20 -0.79 -17.19
N GLY A 445 -0.85 0.30 -16.50
CA GLY A 445 -1.77 1.40 -16.23
C GLY A 445 -1.99 1.77 -14.76
N VAL A 446 -2.33 3.05 -14.55
CA VAL A 446 -2.80 3.66 -13.30
C VAL A 446 -4.09 4.41 -13.61
N GLN A 447 -5.12 4.27 -12.77
CA GLN A 447 -6.39 4.98 -12.93
C GLN A 447 -6.75 5.68 -11.63
N LYS A 448 -7.12 6.96 -11.73
CA LYS A 448 -7.62 7.75 -10.60
C LYS A 448 -9.11 8.04 -10.75
N PHE A 449 -9.79 7.95 -9.62
CA PHE A 449 -11.16 8.37 -9.38
C PHE A 449 -11.18 9.51 -8.35
N THR A 450 -12.30 10.21 -8.27
CA THR A 450 -12.58 11.17 -7.22
C THR A 450 -13.98 10.91 -6.69
N TRP A 451 -14.16 10.92 -5.37
CA TRP A 451 -15.49 10.91 -4.74
C TRP A 451 -16.08 12.32 -4.74
N ASN A 452 -17.32 12.43 -5.22
CA ASN A 452 -18.12 13.65 -5.19
C ASN A 452 -19.14 13.52 -4.03
N PRO A 453 -18.95 14.25 -2.91
CA PRO A 453 -19.80 14.11 -1.72
C PRO A 453 -21.20 14.71 -1.88
N GLU A 454 -21.36 15.75 -2.72
CA GLU A 454 -22.69 16.33 -3.00
C GLU A 454 -23.57 15.33 -3.77
N ALA A 455 -22.99 14.66 -4.77
CA ALA A 455 -23.67 13.66 -5.59
C ALA A 455 -23.59 12.23 -5.01
N LYS A 456 -22.86 12.03 -3.89
CA LYS A 456 -22.57 10.76 -3.20
C LYS A 456 -22.11 9.65 -4.17
N LYS A 457 -21.18 9.94 -5.09
CA LYS A 457 -20.78 9.03 -6.19
C LYS A 457 -19.29 9.14 -6.52
N PHE A 458 -18.76 8.16 -7.24
CA PHE A 458 -17.46 8.27 -7.91
C PHE A 458 -17.54 8.99 -9.26
N GLU A 459 -16.43 9.63 -9.63
CA GLU A 459 -16.17 10.20 -10.94
C GLU A 459 -14.78 9.76 -11.44
N LYS A 460 -14.67 9.39 -12.72
CA LYS A 460 -13.37 9.05 -13.33
C LYS A 460 -12.56 10.34 -13.51
N ALA A 461 -11.36 10.40 -12.94
CA ALA A 461 -10.50 11.58 -13.03
C ALA A 461 -9.53 11.50 -14.21
N TRP A 462 -8.70 10.44 -14.26
CA TRP A 462 -7.74 10.22 -15.34
C TRP A 462 -7.28 8.75 -15.40
N ILE A 463 -6.68 8.38 -16.54
CA ILE A 463 -5.96 7.12 -16.74
C ILE A 463 -4.60 7.45 -17.35
N ASN A 464 -3.54 6.81 -16.86
CA ASN A 464 -2.22 6.79 -17.49
C ASN A 464 -1.87 5.34 -17.83
N MET A 465 -1.52 5.04 -19.09
CA MET A 465 -1.20 3.68 -19.56
C MET A 465 0.31 3.42 -19.74
N GLU A 466 1.18 4.32 -19.28
CA GLU A 466 2.64 4.22 -19.45
C GLU A 466 3.35 3.47 -18.32
N VAL A 467 2.68 3.25 -17.19
CA VAL A 467 3.26 2.57 -16.01
C VAL A 467 3.12 1.04 -16.16
N ASP A 468 4.25 0.34 -16.03
CA ASP A 468 4.34 -1.12 -16.02
C ASP A 468 4.25 -1.66 -14.58
N ASN A 469 3.15 -2.32 -14.22
CA ASN A 469 2.93 -2.83 -12.87
C ASN A 469 3.36 -4.30 -12.70
N SER A 470 4.29 -4.81 -13.52
CA SER A 470 4.70 -6.23 -13.50
C SER A 470 5.14 -6.73 -12.13
N ASP A 471 5.71 -5.87 -11.30
CA ASP A 471 6.21 -6.20 -9.96
C ASP A 471 5.10 -6.21 -8.87
N ILE A 472 3.86 -5.83 -9.19
CA ILE A 472 2.68 -5.77 -8.28
C ILE A 472 2.99 -5.03 -6.98
N MET A 473 3.27 -3.74 -7.09
CA MET A 473 3.81 -2.97 -5.98
C MET A 473 2.93 -1.75 -5.67
N VAL A 474 2.59 -1.58 -4.39
CA VAL A 474 1.73 -0.49 -3.92
C VAL A 474 2.43 0.86 -4.14
N PRO A 475 1.83 1.78 -4.90
CA PRO A 475 2.35 3.13 -5.09
C PRO A 475 2.01 4.00 -3.88
N VAL A 476 2.73 5.12 -3.75
CA VAL A 476 2.54 6.08 -2.66
C VAL A 476 2.21 7.47 -3.20
N VAL A 477 1.32 8.20 -2.52
CA VAL A 477 0.96 9.58 -2.89
C VAL A 477 1.58 10.57 -1.93
N SER A 478 2.36 11.54 -2.43
CA SER A 478 2.82 12.70 -1.67
C SER A 478 1.89 13.88 -1.91
N ALA A 479 1.25 14.38 -0.84
CA ALA A 479 0.44 15.58 -0.91
C ALA A 479 1.28 16.83 -1.20
N ALA A 480 2.49 16.92 -0.63
CA ALA A 480 3.36 18.10 -0.78
C ALA A 480 3.93 18.27 -2.20
N THR A 481 4.23 17.18 -2.92
CA THR A 481 4.68 17.27 -4.33
C THR A 481 3.54 17.12 -5.33
N ASN A 482 2.32 16.79 -4.87
CA ASN A 482 1.16 16.45 -5.70
C ASN A 482 1.50 15.34 -6.72
N MET A 483 2.25 14.32 -6.30
CA MET A 483 2.63 13.19 -7.15
C MET A 483 2.30 11.84 -6.51
N ILE A 484 1.95 10.87 -7.36
CA ILE A 484 1.95 9.44 -7.04
C ILE A 484 3.19 8.79 -7.66
N TYR A 485 3.88 7.98 -6.87
CA TYR A 485 5.12 7.29 -7.25
C TYR A 485 4.84 5.81 -7.46
N CYS A 486 5.02 5.35 -8.70
CA CYS A 486 4.83 3.95 -9.09
C CYS A 486 6.17 3.33 -9.50
N ALA A 487 6.43 2.07 -9.13
CA ALA A 487 7.45 1.29 -9.83
C ALA A 487 6.98 1.05 -11.28
N SER A 488 7.94 0.99 -12.19
CA SER A 488 7.71 0.75 -13.61
C SER A 488 8.94 0.07 -14.23
N LYS A 489 8.83 -0.27 -15.51
CA LYS A 489 9.96 -0.57 -16.37
C LYS A 489 9.94 0.38 -17.56
N VAL A 490 11.11 0.74 -18.08
CA VAL A 490 11.30 1.50 -19.33
C VAL A 490 12.22 0.67 -20.21
N ASP A 491 11.69 0.19 -21.34
CA ASP A 491 12.36 -0.73 -22.27
C ASP A 491 12.91 -2.03 -21.63
N GLY A 492 12.32 -2.42 -20.48
CA GLY A 492 12.69 -3.57 -19.65
C GLY A 492 13.50 -3.20 -18.39
N ASN A 493 14.14 -2.03 -18.36
CA ASN A 493 14.94 -1.57 -17.22
C ASN A 493 14.04 -1.03 -16.10
N TYR A 494 14.32 -1.38 -14.85
CA TYR A 494 13.55 -0.90 -13.69
C TYR A 494 13.61 0.62 -13.57
N ALA A 495 12.47 1.22 -13.21
CA ALA A 495 12.36 2.64 -12.93
C ALA A 495 11.33 2.92 -11.84
N TYR A 496 11.34 4.14 -11.32
CA TYR A 496 10.18 4.77 -10.71
C TYR A 496 9.62 5.85 -11.61
N VAL A 497 8.31 6.00 -11.62
CA VAL A 497 7.58 7.02 -12.39
C VAL A 497 6.74 7.85 -11.44
N GLY A 498 6.95 9.16 -11.47
CA GLY A 498 6.12 10.15 -10.77
C GLY A 498 5.04 10.68 -11.70
N LEU A 499 3.78 10.38 -11.40
CA LEU A 499 2.63 10.97 -12.08
C LEU A 499 2.06 12.11 -11.24
N ASP A 500 1.64 13.18 -11.90
CA ASP A 500 0.87 14.28 -11.29
C ASP A 500 -0.47 13.75 -10.75
N TRP A 501 -0.69 13.88 -9.44
CA TRP A 501 -1.87 13.34 -8.78
C TRP A 501 -3.19 13.97 -9.28
N THR A 502 -3.15 15.24 -9.69
CA THR A 502 -4.32 15.94 -10.21
C THR A 502 -4.68 15.53 -11.63
N THR A 503 -3.67 15.38 -12.51
CA THR A 503 -3.86 15.29 -13.97
C THR A 503 -3.48 13.95 -14.59
N GLY A 504 -2.73 13.09 -13.89
CA GLY A 504 -2.23 11.80 -14.40
C GLY A 504 -1.05 11.93 -15.37
N ALA A 505 -0.60 13.16 -15.66
CA ALA A 505 0.53 13.41 -16.53
C ALA A 505 1.84 12.93 -15.89
N LYS A 506 2.69 12.23 -16.65
CA LYS A 506 4.02 11.84 -16.19
C LYS A 506 4.88 13.09 -15.99
N LYS A 507 5.38 13.28 -14.76
CA LYS A 507 6.25 14.40 -14.37
C LYS A 507 7.70 13.99 -14.35
N GLN A 508 7.99 12.83 -13.79
CA GLN A 508 9.35 12.38 -13.50
C GLN A 508 9.53 10.89 -13.78
N THR A 509 10.76 10.51 -14.11
CA THR A 509 11.21 9.11 -14.18
C THR A 509 12.57 9.01 -13.47
N TRP A 510 12.72 8.05 -12.57
CA TRP A 510 13.99 7.66 -11.95
C TRP A 510 14.38 6.29 -12.51
N LEU A 511 15.19 6.26 -13.55
CA LEU A 511 15.62 5.03 -14.22
C LEU A 511 16.81 4.43 -13.46
N PHE A 512 16.77 3.16 -13.07
CA PHE A 512 17.82 2.56 -12.24
C PHE A 512 19.18 2.44 -12.99
N PRO A 513 20.32 2.35 -12.26
CA PRO A 513 21.66 2.50 -12.84
C PRO A 513 22.12 1.45 -13.86
N ASP A 514 21.50 0.27 -13.87
CA ASP A 514 21.80 -0.81 -14.80
C ASP A 514 20.57 -1.73 -14.98
N ASP A 515 20.65 -2.66 -15.93
CA ASP A 515 19.59 -3.62 -16.29
C ASP A 515 19.43 -4.78 -15.28
N SER A 516 20.09 -4.71 -14.13
CA SER A 516 20.15 -5.81 -13.18
C SER A 516 18.86 -6.01 -12.39
N ARG A 517 18.52 -7.26 -12.13
CA ARG A 517 17.30 -7.63 -11.40
C ARG A 517 17.29 -7.24 -9.94
N LYS A 518 18.41 -6.80 -9.35
CA LYS A 518 18.43 -6.27 -7.97
C LYS A 518 17.48 -5.09 -7.78
N TRP A 519 17.12 -4.38 -8.84
CA TRP A 519 16.25 -3.21 -8.78
C TRP A 519 14.76 -3.52 -8.70
N ASN A 520 14.33 -4.77 -8.94
CA ASN A 520 12.91 -5.16 -8.82
C ASN A 520 12.33 -4.84 -7.44
N ALA A 521 11.07 -4.45 -7.39
CA ALA A 521 10.33 -4.07 -6.19
C ALA A 521 9.24 -5.09 -5.79
N LEU A 522 9.33 -6.31 -6.33
CA LEU A 522 8.42 -7.46 -6.19
C LEU A 522 7.54 -7.45 -4.92
N GLY A 523 6.24 -7.27 -5.09
CA GLY A 523 5.24 -7.37 -4.00
C GLY A 523 5.44 -6.36 -2.88
N GLY A 524 6.17 -5.27 -3.14
CA GLY A 524 6.57 -4.27 -2.15
C GLY A 524 5.58 -3.12 -1.99
N ILE A 525 5.97 -2.18 -1.12
CA ILE A 525 5.24 -0.93 -0.86
C ILE A 525 6.24 0.24 -0.92
N THR A 526 5.94 1.27 -1.71
CA THR A 526 6.87 2.39 -1.96
C THR A 526 6.96 3.32 -0.76
N THR A 527 7.96 3.20 0.10
CA THR A 527 8.06 4.10 1.26
C THR A 527 8.73 5.42 0.88
N ILE A 528 8.14 6.57 1.24
CA ILE A 528 8.83 7.86 1.23
C ILE A 528 9.40 8.10 2.64
N LEU A 529 10.68 8.47 2.73
CA LEU A 529 11.35 8.85 3.97
C LEU A 529 11.15 10.33 4.29
N GLU A 530 11.31 10.71 5.56
CA GLU A 530 11.21 12.10 6.06
C GLU A 530 12.10 13.10 5.31
N ASP A 531 13.21 12.64 4.73
CA ASP A 531 14.19 13.44 4.00
C ASP A 531 14.05 13.34 2.46
N GLY A 532 12.87 12.92 1.98
CA GLY A 532 12.47 12.92 0.57
C GLY A 532 12.90 11.69 -0.24
N ASP A 533 13.67 10.78 0.34
CA ASP A 533 14.15 9.57 -0.35
C ASP A 533 13.06 8.51 -0.50
N LEU A 534 13.24 7.59 -1.45
CA LEU A 534 12.43 6.37 -1.53
C LEU A 534 13.17 5.20 -0.84
N LEU A 535 12.49 4.50 0.05
CA LEU A 535 12.91 3.18 0.56
C LEU A 535 12.00 2.10 -0.05
N ILE A 536 12.64 1.11 -0.67
CA ILE A 536 11.97 0.18 -1.59
C ILE A 536 12.43 -1.24 -1.25
N GLY A 537 11.47 -2.15 -1.03
CA GLY A 537 11.71 -3.58 -0.92
C GLY A 537 12.13 -4.23 -2.26
N GLY A 538 12.15 -5.56 -2.31
CA GLY A 538 12.48 -6.30 -3.52
C GLY A 538 12.90 -7.74 -3.26
N ALA A 539 13.05 -8.53 -4.33
CA ALA A 539 13.37 -9.95 -4.23
C ALA A 539 14.82 -10.25 -3.78
N PHE A 540 15.77 -9.37 -4.12
CA PHE A 540 17.21 -9.58 -3.93
C PHE A 540 17.92 -8.46 -3.17
N ALA A 541 17.31 -7.28 -3.10
CA ALA A 541 17.86 -6.13 -2.39
C ALA A 541 16.75 -5.22 -1.85
N ILE A 542 17.00 -4.65 -0.70
CA ILE A 542 16.31 -3.45 -0.21
C ILE A 542 17.10 -2.26 -0.76
N LYS A 543 16.44 -1.24 -1.28
CA LYS A 543 17.09 -0.10 -1.92
C LYS A 543 16.63 1.22 -1.30
N ARG A 544 17.54 2.17 -1.23
CA ARG A 544 17.26 3.57 -0.90
C ARG A 544 17.69 4.44 -2.08
N VAL A 545 16.73 5.05 -2.77
CA VAL A 545 16.97 6.01 -3.85
C VAL A 545 17.08 7.40 -3.21
N ILE A 546 18.24 8.02 -3.38
CA ILE A 546 18.57 9.31 -2.79
C ILE A 546 17.97 10.42 -3.67
N ASP A 547 17.13 11.30 -3.10
CA ASP A 547 16.81 12.56 -3.74
C ASP A 547 17.97 13.54 -3.53
N THR A 548 18.59 13.92 -4.65
CA THR A 548 19.65 14.93 -4.72
C THR A 548 19.05 16.22 -5.29
N PRO A 549 19.39 17.40 -4.74
CA PRO A 549 18.95 18.70 -5.25
C PRO A 549 19.27 18.94 -6.73
#